data_AF-A0A7W5Z620-F1
#
_entry.id   AF-A0A7W5Z620-F1
#
_cell.length_a   1.000
_cell.length_b   1.000
_cell.length_c   1.000
_cell.angle_alpha   90.00
_cell.angle_beta   90.00
_cell.angle_gamma   90.00
#
_symmetry.space_group_name_H-M   'P 1'
#
loop_
_entity.id
_entity.type
_entity.pdbx_description
1 polymer ?
#
loop_
_entity_poly.entity_id
_entity_poly.type
_entity_poly.pdbx_seq_one_letter_code
_entity_poly.pdbx_strand_id
1 'polypeptide(L)'
;MKLHFRALGLALAAQAMLFPVPAVFAQDSASQAQPVSQDDPSVARQALEWSRGRLAEIDAAIGVIEQDAARLQGDAKAKAEAALKTLRETRDTYRSKADEAAKNAKAWTDKQVAEAQKSLEESWTAVQTARDEYLDAIKADLATRRAVLEAEIDAQQKAWQKSLEELKARSKTIAADQRAAIDARIAALNAQVNEAKARLGRLQDASAEAWQAVKRDYAETQKRLSDTYVSIRKSIEDATQ
;
A
#
# COMPACT_ATOMS: atom_id res chain seq x y z
N MET A 1 54.05 24.37 -37.28
CA MET A 1 53.35 24.05 -38.55
C MET A 1 52.20 25.05 -38.68
N LYS A 2 52.36 26.19 -39.36
CA LYS A 2 52.38 26.43 -40.81
C LYS A 2 51.03 26.17 -41.52
N LEU A 3 50.37 27.29 -41.85
CA LEU A 3 49.70 27.64 -43.13
C LEU A 3 48.35 26.93 -43.43
N HIS A 4 47.32 27.51 -44.03
CA HIS A 4 47.02 28.86 -44.53
C HIS A 4 45.56 28.86 -45.05
N PHE A 5 44.91 30.04 -45.02
CA PHE A 5 43.93 30.60 -45.96
C PHE A 5 42.92 29.69 -46.70
N ARG A 6 41.64 30.08 -46.67
CA ARG A 6 41.09 30.99 -47.71
C ARG A 6 39.70 31.53 -47.36
N ALA A 7 39.62 32.86 -47.43
CA ALA A 7 38.40 33.62 -47.62
C ALA A 7 37.93 33.50 -49.07
N LEU A 8 36.61 33.56 -49.27
CA LEU A 8 36.00 34.05 -50.50
C LEU A 8 34.69 34.73 -50.11
N GLY A 9 34.76 36.05 -50.01
CA GLY A 9 33.58 36.89 -50.03
C GLY A 9 33.11 37.03 -51.47
N LEU A 10 31.79 36.99 -51.66
CA LEU A 10 31.12 37.49 -52.84
C LEU A 10 29.83 38.15 -52.37
N ALA A 11 29.89 39.48 -52.31
CA ALA A 11 28.72 40.32 -52.24
C ALA A 11 28.08 40.38 -53.62
N LEU A 12 26.77 40.14 -53.72
CA LEU A 12 25.96 40.63 -54.82
C LEU A 12 24.64 41.14 -54.25
N ALA A 13 24.45 42.45 -54.34
CA ALA A 13 23.18 43.11 -54.12
C ALA A 13 22.35 43.02 -55.41
N ALA A 14 21.09 42.60 -55.31
CA ALA A 14 20.06 42.94 -56.29
C ALA A 14 18.69 42.92 -55.61
N GLN A 15 17.89 43.91 -55.98
CA GLN A 15 16.72 44.43 -55.28
C GLN A 15 15.43 43.65 -55.60
N ALA A 16 14.52 43.73 -54.63
CA ALA A 16 13.05 43.81 -54.71
C ALA A 16 12.31 43.17 -55.89
N MET A 17 11.40 42.23 -55.58
CA MET A 17 9.99 42.36 -55.96
C MET A 17 9.08 41.81 -54.85
N LEU A 18 8.15 42.65 -54.42
CA LEU A 18 7.04 42.34 -53.51
C LEU A 18 6.00 41.50 -54.26
N PHE A 19 5.66 40.33 -53.71
CA PHE A 19 4.36 39.70 -53.94
C PHE A 19 3.84 39.14 -52.59
N PRO A 20 2.64 39.55 -52.14
CA PRO A 20 2.04 39.02 -50.92
C PRO A 20 1.44 37.63 -51.20
N VAL A 21 2.00 36.60 -50.57
CA VAL A 21 1.37 35.28 -50.48
C VAL A 21 0.61 35.23 -49.13
N PRO A 22 -0.67 34.83 -49.13
CA PRO A 22 -1.49 34.83 -47.92
C PRO A 22 -0.94 33.88 -46.86
N ALA A 23 -0.94 34.36 -45.62
CA ALA A 23 -0.48 33.66 -44.43
C ALA A 23 -1.20 32.31 -44.25
N VAL A 24 -0.41 31.26 -44.41
CA VAL A 24 -0.70 29.89 -43.97
C VAL A 24 -0.40 29.82 -42.47
N PHE A 25 -1.44 29.53 -41.68
CA PHE A 25 -1.44 29.07 -40.28
C PHE A 25 -0.38 29.64 -39.33
N ALA A 26 -0.69 30.76 -38.67
CA ALA A 26 -0.25 30.98 -37.29
C ALA A 26 -1.32 30.37 -36.38
N GLN A 27 -1.23 29.06 -36.13
CA GLN A 27 -1.99 28.43 -35.07
C GLN A 27 -1.02 28.34 -33.88
N ASP A 28 -1.27 29.21 -32.90
CA ASP A 28 -0.69 29.14 -31.56
C ASP A 28 -0.59 27.67 -31.15
N SER A 29 0.64 27.15 -31.10
CA SER A 29 0.93 25.96 -30.32
C SER A 29 0.95 26.39 -28.86
N ALA A 30 -0.20 26.84 -28.37
CA ALA A 30 -0.55 26.61 -26.99
C ALA A 30 -0.50 25.09 -26.85
N SER A 31 0.53 24.61 -26.16
CA SER A 31 0.57 23.27 -25.60
C SER A 31 -0.68 23.13 -24.73
N GLN A 32 -1.79 22.73 -25.36
CA GLN A 32 -2.92 22.17 -24.68
C GLN A 32 -2.38 20.89 -24.06
N ALA A 33 -1.95 21.01 -22.80
CA ALA A 33 -1.88 19.88 -21.91
C ALA A 33 -3.22 19.18 -22.07
N GLN A 34 -3.21 18.04 -22.74
CA GLN A 34 -4.36 17.17 -22.81
C GLN A 34 -4.83 16.97 -21.37
N PRO A 35 -6.13 17.13 -21.08
CA PRO A 35 -6.63 16.81 -19.75
C PRO A 35 -6.25 15.36 -19.50
N VAL A 36 -5.38 15.17 -18.49
CA VAL A 36 -4.94 13.84 -18.07
C VAL A 36 -6.22 13.06 -17.82
N SER A 37 -6.42 12.00 -18.62
CA SER A 37 -7.59 11.14 -18.55
C SER A 37 -7.84 10.77 -17.09
N GLN A 38 -8.95 11.26 -16.55
CA GLN A 38 -9.29 11.22 -15.13
C GLN A 38 -9.75 9.82 -14.68
N ASP A 39 -9.55 8.80 -15.52
CA ASP A 39 -10.13 7.46 -15.39
C ASP A 39 -9.14 6.36 -14.96
N ASP A 40 -7.84 6.64 -14.80
CA ASP A 40 -6.93 5.68 -14.16
C ASP A 40 -7.02 5.79 -12.64
N PRO A 41 -7.37 4.71 -11.91
CA PRO A 41 -7.21 4.68 -10.46
C PRO A 41 -5.70 4.66 -10.17
N SER A 42 -5.13 5.83 -9.82
CA SER A 42 -3.71 5.90 -9.51
C SER A 42 -3.33 4.87 -8.44
N VAL A 43 -2.15 4.26 -8.57
CA VAL A 43 -1.61 3.24 -7.66
C VAL A 43 -1.77 3.63 -6.18
N ALA A 44 -1.66 4.92 -5.88
CA ALA A 44 -1.87 5.48 -4.55
C ALA A 44 -3.32 5.28 -4.04
N ARG A 45 -4.34 5.43 -4.89
CA ARG A 45 -5.75 5.17 -4.52
C ARG A 45 -5.98 3.68 -4.29
N GLN A 46 -5.26 2.82 -5.02
CA GLN A 46 -5.35 1.37 -4.85
C GLN A 46 -4.73 0.92 -3.53
N ALA A 47 -3.57 1.48 -3.15
CA ALA A 47 -2.93 1.26 -1.85
C ALA A 47 -3.81 1.75 -0.69
N LEU A 48 -4.60 2.79 -0.91
CA LEU A 48 -5.54 3.32 0.06
C LEU A 48 -6.72 2.36 0.33
N GLU A 49 -7.31 1.77 -0.70
CA GLU A 49 -8.34 0.73 -0.52
C GLU A 49 -7.79 -0.47 0.25
N TRP A 50 -6.52 -0.85 -0.01
CA TRP A 50 -5.84 -1.92 0.72
C TRP A 50 -5.67 -1.61 2.22
N SER A 51 -5.33 -0.36 2.55
CA SER A 51 -5.16 0.08 3.93
C SER A 51 -6.40 -0.17 4.81
N ARG A 52 -7.62 -0.18 4.24
CA ARG A 52 -8.81 -0.53 5.01
C ARG A 52 -8.83 -1.96 5.53
N GLY A 53 -8.20 -2.89 4.81
CA GLY A 53 -8.06 -4.29 5.23
C GLY A 53 -7.32 -4.44 6.56
N ARG A 54 -6.36 -3.55 6.83
CA ARG A 54 -5.60 -3.54 8.09
C ARG A 54 -6.46 -3.30 9.31
N LEU A 55 -7.60 -2.62 9.20
CA LEU A 55 -8.49 -2.40 10.35
C LEU A 55 -9.00 -3.72 10.96
N ALA A 56 -9.27 -4.72 10.12
CA ALA A 56 -9.66 -6.05 10.59
C ALA A 56 -8.54 -6.72 11.41
N GLU A 57 -7.27 -6.50 11.05
CA GLU A 57 -6.11 -6.97 11.81
C GLU A 57 -6.08 -6.33 13.20
N ILE A 58 -6.26 -5.01 13.26
CA ILE A 58 -6.27 -4.26 14.53
C ILE A 58 -7.39 -4.76 15.43
N ASP A 59 -8.61 -4.89 14.89
CA ASP A 59 -9.76 -5.32 15.68
C ASP A 59 -9.61 -6.78 16.17
N ALA A 60 -8.98 -7.66 15.38
CA ALA A 60 -8.68 -9.01 15.81
C ALA A 60 -7.61 -9.06 16.93
N ALA A 61 -6.54 -8.27 16.81
CA ALA A 61 -5.53 -8.14 17.85
C ALA A 61 -6.13 -7.62 19.16
N ILE A 62 -6.94 -6.55 19.08
CA ILE A 62 -7.67 -5.98 20.23
C ILE A 62 -8.57 -7.04 20.87
N GLY A 63 -9.27 -7.86 20.09
CA GLY A 63 -10.13 -8.92 20.63
C GLY A 63 -9.36 -9.94 21.49
N VAL A 64 -8.16 -10.36 21.08
CA VAL A 64 -7.30 -11.25 21.88
C VAL A 64 -6.80 -10.54 23.14
N ILE A 65 -6.35 -9.29 22.98
CA ILE A 65 -5.84 -8.45 24.06
C ILE A 65 -6.92 -8.18 25.13
N GLU A 66 -8.17 -7.95 24.72
CA GLU A 66 -9.30 -7.74 25.63
C GLU A 66 -9.59 -8.99 26.47
N GLN A 67 -9.53 -10.16 25.85
CA GLN A 67 -9.69 -11.43 26.55
C GLN A 67 -8.56 -11.68 27.55
N ASP A 68 -7.33 -11.31 27.21
CA ASP A 68 -6.19 -11.42 28.11
C ASP A 68 -6.31 -10.43 29.29
N ALA A 69 -6.60 -9.16 29.00
CA ALA A 69 -6.80 -8.12 30.01
C ALA A 69 -7.88 -8.50 31.04
N ALA A 70 -8.95 -9.18 30.60
CA ALA A 70 -10.02 -9.64 31.47
C ALA A 70 -9.59 -10.70 32.50
N ARG A 71 -8.47 -11.41 32.26
CA ARG A 71 -7.92 -12.44 33.17
C ARG A 71 -6.94 -11.87 34.19
N LEU A 72 -6.45 -10.64 33.99
CA LEU A 72 -5.49 -9.99 34.88
C LEU A 72 -6.17 -9.45 36.15
N GLN A 73 -5.38 -9.27 37.21
CA GLN A 73 -5.82 -8.72 38.50
C GLN A 73 -4.84 -7.68 39.03
N GLY A 74 -5.31 -6.85 39.97
CA GLY A 74 -4.50 -5.84 40.66
C GLY A 74 -3.82 -4.84 39.72
N ASP A 75 -2.56 -4.49 40.03
CA ASP A 75 -1.78 -3.52 39.27
C ASP A 75 -1.57 -3.93 37.80
N ALA A 76 -1.48 -5.24 37.52
CA ALA A 76 -1.34 -5.73 36.15
C ALA A 76 -2.59 -5.42 35.32
N LYS A 77 -3.79 -5.56 35.91
CA LYS A 77 -5.06 -5.19 35.26
C LYS A 77 -5.12 -3.70 34.98
N ALA A 78 -4.77 -2.85 35.97
CA ALA A 78 -4.79 -1.40 35.79
C ALA A 78 -3.85 -0.94 34.66
N LYS A 79 -2.65 -1.53 34.57
CA LYS A 79 -1.70 -1.27 33.47
C LYS A 79 -2.22 -1.75 32.12
N ALA A 80 -2.80 -2.94 32.07
CA ALA A 80 -3.40 -3.50 30.86
C ALA A 80 -4.54 -2.63 30.34
N GLU A 81 -5.44 -2.18 31.23
CA GLU A 81 -6.56 -1.30 30.87
C GLU A 81 -6.09 0.05 30.34
N ALA A 82 -5.05 0.64 30.95
CA ALA A 82 -4.45 1.88 30.46
C ALA A 82 -3.83 1.71 29.07
N ALA A 83 -3.03 0.67 28.84
CA ALA A 83 -2.42 0.41 27.54
C ALA A 83 -3.46 0.03 26.47
N LEU A 84 -4.48 -0.74 26.83
CA LEU A 84 -5.60 -1.07 25.95
C LEU A 84 -6.40 0.17 25.54
N LYS A 85 -6.55 1.16 26.44
CA LYS A 85 -7.16 2.45 26.09
C LYS A 85 -6.37 3.15 24.99
N THR A 86 -5.06 3.24 25.12
CA THR A 86 -4.17 3.81 24.09
C THR A 86 -4.25 3.04 22.77
N LEU A 87 -4.28 1.70 22.81
CA LEU A 87 -4.45 0.89 21.62
C LEU A 87 -5.79 1.14 20.91
N ARG A 88 -6.89 1.29 21.66
CA ARG A 88 -8.20 1.62 21.07
C ARG A 88 -8.23 3.03 20.48
N GLU A 89 -7.60 4.00 21.12
CA GLU A 89 -7.48 5.38 20.62
C GLU A 89 -6.69 5.44 19.29
N THR A 90 -5.58 4.69 19.20
CA THR A 90 -4.81 4.59 17.94
C THR A 90 -5.58 3.84 16.85
N ARG A 91 -6.35 2.80 17.18
CA ARG A 91 -7.30 2.15 16.26
C ARG A 91 -8.34 3.12 15.73
N ASP A 92 -8.97 3.89 16.61
CA ASP A 92 -10.01 4.85 16.22
C ASP A 92 -9.45 5.96 15.32
N THR A 93 -8.22 6.42 15.60
CA THR A 93 -7.47 7.35 14.74
C THR A 93 -7.21 6.75 13.36
N TYR A 94 -6.73 5.50 13.30
CA TYR A 94 -6.51 4.79 12.05
C TYR A 94 -7.79 4.66 11.23
N ARG A 95 -8.88 4.21 11.86
CA ARG A 95 -10.20 4.07 11.24
C ARG A 95 -10.69 5.40 10.67
N SER A 96 -10.61 6.48 11.44
CA SER A 96 -11.05 7.81 10.98
C SER A 96 -10.31 8.24 9.71
N LYS A 97 -8.98 8.07 9.66
CA LYS A 97 -8.18 8.37 8.47
C LYS A 97 -8.55 7.48 7.29
N ALA A 98 -8.75 6.18 7.53
CA ALA A 98 -9.10 5.23 6.49
C ALA A 98 -10.49 5.52 5.88
N ASP A 99 -11.45 5.94 6.71
CA ASP A 99 -12.80 6.32 6.32
C ASP A 99 -12.84 7.67 5.59
N GLU A 100 -12.07 8.65 6.05
CA GLU A 100 -11.92 9.94 5.35
C GLU A 100 -11.33 9.72 3.96
N ALA A 101 -10.28 8.91 3.89
CA ALA A 101 -9.65 8.59 2.64
C ALA A 101 -10.60 7.83 1.70
N ALA A 102 -11.45 6.96 2.23
CA ALA A 102 -12.51 6.30 1.46
C ALA A 102 -13.46 7.25 0.76
N LYS A 103 -13.95 8.22 1.51
CA LYS A 103 -14.96 9.15 1.04
C LYS A 103 -14.41 10.05 -0.06
N ASN A 104 -13.12 10.40 0.04
CA ASN A 104 -12.51 11.42 -0.79
C ASN A 104 -11.56 10.89 -1.88
N ALA A 105 -11.21 9.59 -1.86
CA ALA A 105 -10.23 9.01 -2.78
C ALA A 105 -10.46 9.36 -4.25
N LYS A 106 -11.72 9.44 -4.69
CA LYS A 106 -12.10 9.76 -6.08
C LYS A 106 -11.97 11.24 -6.44
N ALA A 107 -12.06 12.13 -5.46
CA ALA A 107 -11.99 13.58 -5.64
C ALA A 107 -10.58 14.14 -5.41
N TRP A 108 -9.71 13.37 -4.76
CA TRP A 108 -8.35 13.78 -4.45
C TRP A 108 -7.42 13.72 -5.65
N THR A 109 -6.54 14.71 -5.72
CA THR A 109 -5.35 14.70 -6.58
C THR A 109 -4.37 13.62 -6.11
N ASP A 110 -3.48 13.17 -6.99
CA ASP A 110 -2.47 12.15 -6.64
C ASP A 110 -1.58 12.58 -5.46
N LYS A 111 -1.30 13.87 -5.32
CA LYS A 111 -0.58 14.42 -4.17
C LYS A 111 -1.35 14.20 -2.86
N GLN A 112 -2.64 14.52 -2.84
CA GLN A 112 -3.49 14.32 -1.65
C GLN A 112 -3.63 12.83 -1.31
N VAL A 113 -3.71 11.96 -2.31
CA VAL A 113 -3.74 10.51 -2.08
C VAL A 113 -2.42 10.01 -1.47
N ALA A 114 -1.28 10.49 -1.97
CA ALA A 114 0.04 10.14 -1.42
C ALA A 114 0.20 10.63 0.04
N GLU A 115 -0.27 11.83 0.35
CA GLU A 115 -0.30 12.37 1.72
C GLU A 115 -1.19 11.54 2.64
N ALA A 116 -2.38 11.13 2.18
CA ALA A 116 -3.28 10.27 2.94
C ALA A 116 -2.67 8.89 3.20
N GLN A 117 -2.00 8.29 2.19
CA GLN A 117 -1.30 7.02 2.35
C GLN A 117 -0.19 7.12 3.41
N LYS A 118 0.63 8.19 3.37
CA LYS A 118 1.67 8.42 4.37
C LYS A 118 1.07 8.54 5.78
N SER A 119 -0.01 9.31 5.93
CA SER A 119 -0.72 9.49 7.20
C SER A 119 -1.30 8.18 7.75
N LEU A 120 -1.75 7.28 6.88
CA LEU A 120 -2.20 5.94 7.25
C LEU A 120 -1.05 5.03 7.67
N GLU A 121 0.10 5.08 7.02
CA GLU A 121 1.28 4.29 7.40
C GLU A 121 1.85 4.76 8.75
N GLU A 122 1.86 6.07 9.01
CA GLU A 122 2.22 6.63 10.32
C GLU A 122 1.24 6.16 11.41
N SER A 123 -0.07 6.20 11.16
CA SER A 123 -1.06 5.69 12.11
C SER A 123 -1.00 4.18 12.29
N TRP A 124 -0.66 3.43 11.24
CA TRP A 124 -0.42 1.99 11.34
C TRP A 124 0.76 1.70 12.27
N THR A 125 1.88 2.41 12.09
CA THR A 125 3.04 2.31 12.97
C THR A 125 2.66 2.62 14.43
N ALA A 126 1.86 3.65 14.67
CA ALA A 126 1.38 3.99 16.00
C ALA A 126 0.54 2.86 16.65
N VAL A 127 -0.30 2.18 15.88
CA VAL A 127 -1.06 1.01 16.36
C VAL A 127 -0.13 -0.14 16.72
N GLN A 128 0.86 -0.45 15.86
CA GLN A 128 1.84 -1.49 16.14
C GLN A 128 2.65 -1.21 17.41
N THR A 129 3.06 0.05 17.61
CA THR A 129 3.73 0.49 18.83
C THR A 129 2.82 0.33 20.06
N ALA A 130 1.58 0.82 20.02
CA ALA A 130 0.65 0.70 21.15
C ALA A 130 0.34 -0.75 21.53
N ARG A 131 0.26 -1.65 20.53
CA ARG A 131 0.11 -3.09 20.74
C ARG A 131 1.34 -3.68 21.43
N ASP A 132 2.53 -3.36 20.95
CA ASP A 132 3.79 -3.85 21.56
C ASP A 132 3.94 -3.30 22.99
N GLU A 133 3.58 -2.04 23.24
CA GLU A 133 3.53 -1.42 24.58
C GLU A 133 2.54 -2.13 25.52
N TYR A 134 1.35 -2.52 25.03
CA TYR A 134 0.42 -3.34 25.81
C TYR A 134 1.06 -4.66 26.23
N LEU A 135 1.63 -5.40 25.27
CA LEU A 135 2.25 -6.70 25.51
C LEU A 135 3.42 -6.58 26.50
N ASP A 136 4.18 -5.50 26.44
CA ASP A 136 5.29 -5.25 27.35
C ASP A 136 4.80 -4.82 28.75
N ALA A 137 3.75 -4.00 28.84
CA ALA A 137 3.18 -3.53 30.11
C ALA A 137 2.68 -4.67 31.01
N ILE A 138 2.11 -5.71 30.40
CA ILE A 138 1.64 -6.91 31.10
C ILE A 138 2.71 -8.00 31.22
N LYS A 139 3.91 -7.77 30.65
CA LYS A 139 4.96 -8.78 30.50
C LYS A 139 4.45 -10.06 29.84
N ALA A 140 3.71 -9.88 28.75
CA ALA A 140 3.05 -10.94 28.01
C ALA A 140 4.03 -12.07 27.69
N ASP A 141 3.63 -13.28 28.03
CA ASP A 141 4.35 -14.48 27.67
C ASP A 141 4.31 -14.72 26.14
N LEU A 142 5.11 -15.67 25.70
CA LEU A 142 5.21 -16.00 24.28
C LEU A 142 3.89 -16.50 23.71
N ALA A 143 3.08 -17.21 24.51
CA ALA A 143 1.78 -17.73 24.09
C ALA A 143 0.81 -16.59 23.77
N THR A 144 0.76 -15.55 24.61
CA THR A 144 -0.08 -14.37 24.43
C THR A 144 0.36 -13.57 23.22
N ARG A 145 1.67 -13.33 23.08
CA ARG A 145 2.24 -12.64 21.91
C ARG A 145 1.93 -13.38 20.62
N ARG A 146 2.03 -14.72 20.63
CA ARG A 146 1.68 -15.59 19.50
C ARG A 146 0.20 -15.48 19.15
N ALA A 147 -0.69 -15.55 20.14
CA ALA A 147 -2.13 -15.48 19.92
C ALA A 147 -2.55 -14.15 19.26
N VAL A 148 -1.94 -13.04 19.68
CA VAL A 148 -2.18 -11.73 19.05
C VAL A 148 -1.74 -11.74 17.59
N LEU A 149 -0.50 -12.17 17.31
CA LEU A 149 0.02 -12.20 15.94
C LEU A 149 -0.74 -13.19 15.04
N GLU A 150 -1.16 -14.33 15.58
CA GLU A 150 -1.99 -15.31 14.86
C GLU A 150 -3.35 -14.72 14.48
N ALA A 151 -4.00 -13.99 15.39
CA ALA A 151 -5.26 -13.30 15.11
C ALA A 151 -5.10 -12.22 14.03
N GLU A 152 -4.00 -11.46 14.05
CA GLU A 152 -3.68 -10.49 12.99
C GLU A 152 -3.51 -11.17 11.63
N ILE A 153 -2.69 -12.22 11.56
CA ILE A 153 -2.46 -12.95 10.31
C ILE A 153 -3.77 -13.55 9.79
N ASP A 154 -4.61 -14.12 10.66
CA ASP A 154 -5.91 -14.70 10.29
C ASP A 154 -6.89 -13.66 9.76
N ALA A 155 -6.98 -12.51 10.44
CA ALA A 155 -7.84 -11.42 10.02
C ALA A 155 -7.39 -10.83 8.68
N GLN A 156 -6.08 -10.61 8.53
CA GLN A 156 -5.50 -10.22 7.26
C GLN A 156 -5.81 -11.27 6.19
N GLN A 157 -5.69 -12.55 6.54
CA GLN A 157 -5.92 -13.65 5.61
C GLN A 157 -7.39 -13.73 5.14
N LYS A 158 -8.34 -13.28 5.95
CA LYS A 158 -9.74 -13.21 5.52
C LYS A 158 -10.00 -11.97 4.67
N ALA A 159 -9.43 -10.84 5.05
CA ALA A 159 -9.61 -9.56 4.35
C ALA A 159 -9.08 -9.61 2.91
N TRP A 160 -7.84 -10.07 2.70
CA TRP A 160 -7.25 -10.17 1.36
C TRP A 160 -7.90 -11.23 0.47
N GLN A 161 -8.36 -12.37 1.00
CA GLN A 161 -8.99 -13.44 0.21
C GLN A 161 -10.24 -12.90 -0.50
N LYS A 162 -11.06 -12.14 0.23
CA LYS A 162 -12.21 -11.45 -0.34
C LYS A 162 -11.80 -10.51 -1.48
N SER A 163 -10.79 -9.67 -1.27
CA SER A 163 -10.30 -8.73 -2.28
C SER A 163 -9.73 -9.45 -3.51
N LEU A 164 -9.06 -10.60 -3.32
CA LEU A 164 -8.52 -11.41 -4.41
C LEU A 164 -9.61 -12.15 -5.19
N GLU A 165 -10.67 -12.61 -4.54
CA GLU A 165 -11.84 -13.18 -5.21
C GLU A 165 -12.52 -12.15 -6.12
N GLU A 166 -12.65 -10.91 -5.66
CA GLU A 166 -13.16 -9.80 -6.47
C GLU A 166 -12.26 -9.51 -7.68
N LEU A 167 -10.93 -9.50 -7.51
CA LEU A 167 -10.00 -9.33 -8.63
C LEU A 167 -10.05 -10.53 -9.59
N LYS A 168 -10.15 -11.75 -9.08
CA LYS A 168 -10.29 -12.97 -9.89
C LYS A 168 -11.58 -12.96 -10.71
N ALA A 169 -12.68 -12.48 -10.13
CA ALA A 169 -13.93 -12.30 -10.87
C ALA A 169 -13.77 -11.30 -12.03
N ARG A 170 -13.08 -10.17 -11.79
CA ARG A 170 -12.76 -9.18 -12.84
C ARG A 170 -11.84 -9.74 -13.92
N SER A 171 -10.85 -10.56 -13.55
CA SER A 171 -9.92 -11.19 -14.51
C SER A 171 -10.58 -12.20 -15.47
N LYS A 172 -11.86 -12.52 -15.32
CA LYS A 172 -12.57 -13.40 -16.27
C LYS A 172 -12.76 -12.76 -17.65
N THR A 173 -12.62 -11.44 -17.74
CA THR A 173 -12.79 -10.68 -18.99
C THR A 173 -11.49 -10.46 -19.76
N ILE A 174 -10.34 -10.88 -19.22
CA ILE A 174 -9.02 -10.71 -19.86
C ILE A 174 -8.52 -12.04 -20.47
N ALA A 175 -7.40 -11.98 -21.20
CA ALA A 175 -6.82 -13.14 -21.89
C ALA A 175 -6.40 -14.28 -20.92
N ALA A 176 -6.46 -15.52 -21.39
CA ALA A 176 -6.28 -16.71 -20.57
C ALA A 176 -4.88 -16.84 -19.95
N ASP A 177 -3.85 -16.41 -20.68
CA ASP A 177 -2.45 -16.34 -20.23
C ASP A 177 -2.25 -15.29 -19.13
N GLN A 178 -2.84 -14.10 -19.28
CA GLN A 178 -2.80 -13.05 -18.26
C GLN A 178 -3.54 -13.47 -16.99
N ARG A 179 -4.69 -14.13 -17.15
CA ARG A 179 -5.43 -14.71 -16.02
C ARG A 179 -4.63 -15.79 -15.30
N ALA A 180 -3.93 -16.66 -16.03
CA ALA A 180 -3.06 -17.68 -15.44
C ALA A 180 -1.89 -17.05 -14.66
N ALA A 181 -1.30 -15.96 -15.15
CA ALA A 181 -0.26 -15.22 -14.44
C ALA A 181 -0.77 -14.61 -13.13
N ILE A 182 -1.99 -14.06 -13.13
CA ILE A 182 -2.66 -13.54 -11.91
C ILE A 182 -2.89 -14.68 -10.90
N ASP A 183 -3.45 -15.81 -11.36
CA ASP A 183 -3.71 -16.97 -10.50
C ASP A 183 -2.41 -17.52 -9.87
N ALA A 184 -1.30 -17.56 -10.63
CA ALA A 184 0.01 -17.97 -10.12
C ALA A 184 0.54 -17.04 -9.02
N ARG A 185 0.39 -15.72 -9.18
CA ARG A 185 0.80 -14.72 -8.18
C ARG A 185 -0.02 -14.83 -6.90
N ILE A 186 -1.33 -15.05 -7.03
CA ILE A 186 -2.22 -15.31 -5.90
C ILE A 186 -1.80 -16.58 -5.15
N ALA A 187 -1.49 -17.66 -5.88
CA ALA A 187 -1.04 -18.92 -5.29
C ALA A 187 0.29 -18.77 -4.53
N ALA A 188 1.27 -18.08 -5.12
CA ALA A 188 2.57 -17.83 -4.49
C ALA A 188 2.43 -17.05 -3.18
N LEU A 189 1.56 -16.05 -3.15
CA LEU A 189 1.32 -15.25 -1.96
C LEU A 189 0.60 -16.04 -0.85
N ASN A 190 -0.33 -16.93 -1.20
CA ASN A 190 -0.95 -17.86 -0.24
C ASN A 190 0.08 -18.80 0.38
N ALA A 191 1.03 -19.30 -0.40
CA ALA A 191 2.12 -20.12 0.11
C ALA A 191 2.97 -19.35 1.14
N GLN A 192 3.29 -18.08 0.87
CA GLN A 192 4.07 -17.24 1.80
C GLN A 192 3.33 -16.97 3.13
N VAL A 193 2.04 -16.67 3.08
CA VAL A 193 1.23 -16.49 4.30
C VAL A 193 1.17 -17.78 5.12
N ASN A 194 0.96 -18.92 4.46
CA ASN A 194 0.95 -20.22 5.14
C ASN A 194 2.33 -20.57 5.74
N GLU A 195 3.41 -20.20 5.06
CA GLU A 195 4.76 -20.36 5.59
C GLU A 195 4.99 -19.49 6.84
N ALA A 196 4.56 -18.22 6.82
CA ALA A 196 4.64 -17.34 7.97
C ALA A 196 3.87 -17.90 9.18
N LYS A 197 2.66 -18.43 8.96
CA LYS A 197 1.87 -19.14 10.00
C LYS A 197 2.59 -20.38 10.52
N ALA A 198 3.15 -21.19 9.63
CA ALA A 198 3.89 -22.39 10.01
C ALA A 198 5.14 -22.03 10.81
N ARG A 199 5.84 -20.93 10.47
CA ARG A 199 6.96 -20.39 11.25
C ARG A 199 6.48 -19.99 12.64
N LEU A 200 5.37 -19.23 12.74
CA LEU A 200 4.76 -18.82 14.01
C LEU A 200 4.45 -20.02 14.92
N GLY A 201 3.89 -21.10 14.36
CA GLY A 201 3.59 -22.33 15.08
C GLY A 201 4.82 -23.06 15.64
N ARG A 202 6.00 -22.88 15.02
CA ARG A 202 7.27 -23.51 15.45
C ARG A 202 8.00 -22.75 16.55
N LEU A 203 7.63 -21.51 16.90
CA LEU A 203 8.31 -20.72 17.95
C LEU A 203 7.93 -21.14 19.38
N GLN A 204 7.54 -22.39 19.64
CA GLN A 204 7.02 -22.78 20.97
C GLN A 204 7.99 -22.48 22.14
N ASP A 205 9.31 -22.46 21.90
CA ASP A 205 10.35 -22.23 22.93
C ASP A 205 11.41 -21.18 22.54
N ALA A 206 11.08 -20.25 21.65
CA ALA A 206 12.10 -19.48 20.94
C ALA A 206 12.58 -18.22 21.70
N SER A 207 13.84 -17.83 21.46
CA SER A 207 14.46 -16.63 22.03
C SER A 207 13.85 -15.33 21.49
N ALA A 208 14.13 -14.20 22.14
CA ALA A 208 13.66 -12.89 21.70
C ALA A 208 14.07 -12.56 20.25
N GLU A 209 15.23 -13.03 19.80
CA GLU A 209 15.72 -12.85 18.43
C GLU A 209 14.82 -13.56 17.40
N ALA A 210 14.40 -14.79 17.70
CA ALA A 210 13.51 -15.54 16.83
C ALA A 210 12.12 -14.88 16.73
N TRP A 211 11.63 -14.34 17.84
CA TRP A 211 10.39 -13.55 17.84
C TRP A 211 10.49 -12.30 16.96
N GLN A 212 11.59 -11.55 17.06
CA GLN A 212 11.81 -10.37 16.20
C GLN A 212 11.94 -10.74 14.72
N ALA A 213 12.56 -11.89 14.41
CA ALA A 213 12.64 -12.39 13.04
C ALA A 213 11.24 -12.66 12.45
N VAL A 214 10.34 -13.28 13.22
CA VAL A 214 8.97 -13.54 12.77
C VAL A 214 8.15 -12.26 12.60
N LYS A 215 8.29 -11.28 13.50
CA LYS A 215 7.65 -9.97 13.31
C LYS A 215 8.12 -9.30 12.01
N ARG A 216 9.42 -9.36 11.71
CA ARG A 216 9.99 -8.81 10.47
C ARG A 216 9.47 -9.55 9.24
N ASP A 217 9.54 -10.88 9.24
CA ASP A 217 9.04 -11.71 8.14
C ASP A 217 7.56 -11.46 7.85
N TYR A 218 6.75 -11.28 8.90
CA TYR A 218 5.34 -10.93 8.77
C TYR A 218 5.16 -9.54 8.14
N ALA A 219 5.85 -8.52 8.64
CA ALA A 219 5.80 -7.17 8.07
C ALA A 219 6.21 -7.15 6.59
N GLU A 220 7.24 -7.90 6.21
CA GLU A 220 7.63 -8.07 4.81
C GLU A 220 6.56 -8.79 3.99
N THR A 221 5.89 -9.80 4.57
CA THR A 221 4.80 -10.53 3.92
C THR A 221 3.60 -9.62 3.70
N GLN A 222 3.23 -8.78 4.67
CA GLN A 222 2.21 -7.76 4.52
C GLN A 222 2.55 -6.77 3.39
N LYS A 223 3.81 -6.36 3.30
CA LYS A 223 4.28 -5.49 2.21
C LYS A 223 4.16 -6.18 0.85
N ARG A 224 4.68 -7.41 0.72
CA ARG A 224 4.58 -8.19 -0.53
C ARG A 224 3.13 -8.44 -0.95
N LEU A 225 2.23 -8.63 0.03
CA LEU A 225 0.81 -8.80 -0.20
C LEU A 225 0.18 -7.53 -0.79
N SER A 226 0.46 -6.38 -0.19
CA SER A 226 0.04 -5.07 -0.71
C SER A 226 0.57 -4.82 -2.13
N ASP A 227 1.87 -5.06 -2.36
CA ASP A 227 2.51 -4.85 -3.67
C ASP A 227 1.92 -5.79 -4.74
N THR A 228 1.67 -7.05 -4.38
CA THR A 228 1.07 -8.04 -5.28
C THR A 228 -0.36 -7.66 -5.65
N TYR A 229 -1.17 -7.22 -4.68
CA TYR A 229 -2.53 -6.77 -4.91
C TYR A 229 -2.59 -5.60 -5.90
N VAL A 230 -1.79 -4.55 -5.65
CA VAL A 230 -1.65 -3.39 -6.54
C VAL A 230 -1.26 -3.83 -7.94
N SER A 231 -0.26 -4.70 -8.05
CA SER A 231 0.23 -5.11 -9.36
C SER A 231 -0.71 -6.08 -10.09
N ILE A 232 -1.51 -6.92 -9.42
CA ILE A 232 -2.55 -7.73 -10.07
C ILE A 232 -3.62 -6.80 -10.64
N ARG A 233 -4.05 -5.82 -9.85
CA ARG A 233 -5.10 -4.89 -10.25
C ARG A 233 -4.66 -4.06 -11.45
N LYS A 234 -3.45 -3.51 -11.42
CA LYS A 234 -2.86 -2.82 -12.56
C LYS A 234 -2.84 -3.69 -13.82
N SER A 235 -2.43 -4.96 -13.71
CA SER A 235 -2.45 -5.88 -14.86
C SER A 235 -3.85 -6.14 -15.43
N ILE A 236 -4.90 -6.12 -14.60
CA ILE A 236 -6.28 -6.22 -15.08
C ILE A 236 -6.69 -4.93 -15.80
N GLU A 237 -6.38 -3.77 -15.22
CA GLU A 237 -6.70 -2.46 -15.80
C GLU A 237 -6.02 -2.29 -17.16
N ASP A 238 -4.70 -2.50 -17.25
CA ASP A 238 -3.90 -2.43 -18.49
C ASP A 238 -4.42 -3.39 -19.58
N ALA A 239 -5.01 -4.53 -19.20
CA ALA A 239 -5.54 -5.53 -20.13
C ALA A 239 -6.99 -5.26 -20.58
N THR A 240 -7.66 -4.28 -19.97
CA THR A 240 -9.06 -3.91 -20.27
C THR A 240 -9.20 -2.57 -20.99
N GLN A 241 -8.10 -1.82 -21.14
CA GLN A 241 -7.99 -0.62 -21.98
C GLN A 241 -7.65 -1.01 -23.43
#